data_AF-A0A938JYI4-F1
#
_entry.id   AF-A0A938JYI4-F1
#
_cell.length_a   1.000
_cell.length_b   1.000
_cell.length_c   1.000
_cell.angle_alpha   90.00
_cell.angle_beta   90.00
_cell.angle_gamma   90.00
#
_symmetry.space_group_name_H-M   'P 1'
#
loop_
_entity.id
_entity.type
_entity.pdbx_description
1 polymer ?
#
loop_
_entity_poly.entity_id
_entity_poly.type
_entity_poly.pdbx_seq_one_letter_code
_entity_poly.pdbx_strand_id
1 'polypeptide(L)'
;MAKKPGFKKFRKLVETDIDTLRAEFAHLRTDLDVTRKQLDEMISMNDNLLAANNKVVADLRVLDDRLAHMGREFANQIHELATGIDGLEKHADSVSAETVAQLHAVQARLAAEQVRYEIAFRQDLAEIADNLRRSR
;
A
#
# COMPACT_ATOMS: atom_id res chain seq x y z
N MET A 1 -63.88 47.26 6.37
CA MET A 1 -63.80 46.30 7.49
C MET A 1 -63.68 44.88 6.92
N ALA A 2 -62.51 44.26 6.95
CA ALA A 2 -62.34 42.90 6.45
C ALA A 2 -63.08 41.90 7.36
N LYS A 3 -64.02 41.13 6.79
CA LYS A 3 -64.73 40.06 7.53
C LYS A 3 -63.69 39.08 8.10
N LYS A 4 -63.66 38.93 9.43
CA LYS A 4 -62.85 37.90 10.10
C LYS A 4 -63.12 36.55 9.43
N PRO A 5 -62.09 35.78 9.02
CA PRO A 5 -62.30 34.47 8.46
C PRO A 5 -63.07 33.62 9.47
N GLY A 6 -64.18 33.03 9.03
CA GLY A 6 -64.99 32.18 9.90
C GLY A 6 -64.18 30.97 10.37
N PHE A 7 -64.43 30.51 11.59
CA PHE A 7 -63.75 29.38 12.25
C PHE A 7 -63.50 28.16 11.34
N LYS A 8 -64.43 27.86 10.42
CA LYS A 8 -64.31 26.79 9.42
C LYS A 8 -63.13 26.97 8.45
N LYS A 9 -62.86 28.20 8.00
CA LYS A 9 -61.71 28.51 7.12
C LYS A 9 -60.39 28.37 7.88
N PHE A 10 -60.34 28.84 9.13
CA PHE A 10 -59.18 28.69 10.00
C PHE A 10 -58.85 27.22 10.26
N ARG A 11 -59.85 26.41 10.60
CA ARG A 11 -59.67 24.96 10.79
C ARG A 11 -59.10 24.27 9.55
N LYS A 12 -59.62 24.60 8.36
CA LYS A 12 -59.13 24.02 7.09
C LYS A 12 -57.69 24.42 6.79
N LEU A 13 -57.31 25.66 7.11
CA LEU A 13 -55.93 26.12 6.96
C LEU A 13 -54.99 25.33 7.88
N VAL A 14 -55.34 25.20 9.16
CA VAL A 14 -54.55 24.42 10.13
C VAL A 14 -54.44 22.94 9.73
N GLU A 15 -55.51 22.35 9.20
CA GLU A 15 -55.49 20.97 8.68
C GLU A 15 -54.52 20.83 7.50
N THR A 16 -54.53 21.81 6.58
CA THR A 16 -53.59 21.85 5.46
C THR A 16 -52.14 21.98 5.94
N ASP A 17 -51.87 22.90 6.87
CA ASP A 17 -50.52 23.12 7.42
C ASP A 17 -50.00 21.87 8.14
N ILE A 18 -50.86 21.17 8.91
CA ILE A 18 -50.50 19.92 9.58
C ILE A 18 -50.15 18.82 8.57
N ASP A 19 -50.92 18.70 7.49
CA ASP A 19 -50.66 17.70 6.47
C ASP A 19 -49.38 18.01 5.67
N THR A 20 -49.10 19.29 5.42
CA THR A 20 -47.82 19.73 4.83
C THR A 20 -46.65 19.37 5.74
N LEU A 21 -46.71 19.71 7.03
CA LEU A 21 -45.65 19.36 7.98
C LEU A 21 -45.43 17.85 8.07
N ARG A 22 -46.50 17.05 8.06
CA ARG A 22 -46.40 15.58 8.06
C ARG A 22 -45.67 15.06 6.82
N ALA A 23 -45.95 15.62 5.65
CA ALA A 23 -45.25 15.27 4.42
C ALA A 23 -43.77 15.66 4.49
N GLU A 24 -43.45 16.86 4.96
CA GLU A 24 -42.06 17.31 5.15
C GLU A 24 -41.29 16.44 6.14
N PHE A 25 -41.90 16.07 7.28
CA PHE A 25 -41.28 15.14 8.24
C PHE A 25 -41.03 13.75 7.64
N ALA A 26 -41.95 13.25 6.80
CA ALA A 26 -41.77 11.97 6.12
C ALA A 26 -40.61 12.02 5.11
N HIS A 27 -40.47 13.14 4.39
CA HIS A 27 -39.34 13.38 3.48
C HIS A 27 -38.02 13.47 4.25
N LEU A 28 -37.94 14.30 5.29
CA LEU A 28 -36.74 14.44 6.11
C LEU A 28 -36.29 13.12 6.74
N ARG A 29 -37.24 12.28 7.18
CA ARG A 29 -36.93 10.95 7.69
C ARG A 29 -36.31 10.06 6.61
N THR A 30 -36.84 10.12 5.39
CA THR A 30 -36.31 9.36 4.25
C THR A 30 -34.90 9.84 3.88
N ASP A 31 -34.68 11.14 3.82
CA ASP A 31 -33.37 11.72 3.51
C ASP A 31 -32.33 11.38 4.58
N LEU A 32 -32.73 11.36 5.86
CA LEU A 32 -31.87 10.94 6.96
C LEU A 32 -31.50 9.46 6.86
N ASP A 33 -32.45 8.59 6.52
CA ASP A 33 -32.21 7.15 6.33
C ASP A 33 -31.27 6.90 5.14
N VAL A 34 -31.40 7.66 4.05
CA VAL A 34 -30.49 7.61 2.90
C VAL A 34 -29.09 8.09 3.29
N THR A 35 -28.98 9.25 3.92
CA THR A 35 -27.70 9.81 4.37
C THR A 35 -26.98 8.86 5.32
N ARG A 36 -27.72 8.21 6.22
CA ARG A 36 -27.16 7.22 7.15
C ARG A 36 -26.58 6.01 6.40
N LYS A 37 -27.30 5.48 5.41
CA LYS A 37 -26.78 4.36 4.59
C LYS A 37 -25.51 4.75 3.83
N GLN A 38 -25.47 5.95 3.25
CA GLN A 38 -24.28 6.45 2.58
C GLN A 38 -23.09 6.59 3.54
N LEU A 39 -23.34 7.04 4.78
CA LEU A 39 -22.30 7.12 5.80
C LEU A 39 -21.78 5.72 6.17
N ASP A 40 -22.66 4.74 6.36
CA ASP A 40 -22.28 3.35 6.67
C ASP A 40 -21.43 2.75 5.52
N GLU A 41 -21.79 3.01 4.26
CA GLU A 41 -21.01 2.62 3.08
C GLU A 41 -19.63 3.30 3.04
N MET A 42 -19.57 4.60 3.33
CA MET A 42 -18.30 5.34 3.39
C MET A 42 -17.38 4.83 4.52
N ILE A 43 -17.93 4.48 5.68
CA ILE A 43 -17.18 3.90 6.79
C ILE A 43 -16.58 2.56 6.34
N SER A 44 -17.39 1.68 5.74
CA SER A 44 -16.91 0.40 5.24
C SER A 44 -15.81 0.55 4.17
N MET A 45 -15.97 1.52 3.27
CA MET A 45 -14.94 1.82 2.26
C MET A 45 -13.63 2.30 2.91
N ASN A 46 -13.71 3.18 3.91
CA ASN A 46 -12.54 3.64 4.65
C ASN A 46 -11.84 2.51 5.40
N ASP A 47 -12.59 1.60 6.01
CA ASP A 47 -12.01 0.43 6.70
C ASP A 47 -11.22 -0.45 5.72
N ASN A 48 -11.77 -0.68 4.52
CA ASN A 48 -11.08 -1.42 3.46
C ASN A 48 -9.80 -0.71 3.00
N LEU A 49 -9.85 0.61 2.79
CA LEU A 49 -8.68 1.40 2.40
C LEU A 49 -7.60 1.41 3.49
N LEU A 50 -7.99 1.51 4.77
CA LEU A 50 -7.07 1.42 5.90
C LEU A 50 -6.39 0.05 5.95
N ALA A 51 -7.15 -1.03 5.76
CA ALA A 51 -6.59 -2.38 5.73
C ALA A 51 -5.58 -2.56 4.58
N ALA A 52 -5.91 -2.08 3.38
CA ALA A 52 -5.03 -2.12 2.23
C ALA A 52 -3.74 -1.29 2.46
N ASN A 53 -3.87 -0.09 3.03
CA ASN A 53 -2.73 0.77 3.34
C ASN A 53 -1.80 0.11 4.38
N ASN A 54 -2.36 -0.45 5.45
CA ASN A 54 -1.59 -1.19 6.45
C ASN A 54 -0.81 -2.36 5.84
N LYS A 55 -1.40 -3.06 4.86
CA LYS A 55 -0.71 -4.12 4.13
C LYS A 55 0.46 -3.57 3.31
N VAL A 56 0.25 -2.50 2.53
CA VAL A 56 1.33 -1.87 1.75
C VAL A 56 2.47 -1.39 2.65
N VAL A 57 2.16 -0.81 3.81
CA VAL A 57 3.17 -0.40 4.79
C VAL A 57 3.96 -1.59 5.32
N ALA A 58 3.31 -2.74 5.57
CA ALA A 58 3.99 -3.96 5.98
C ALA A 58 4.91 -4.50 4.88
N ASP A 59 4.42 -4.58 3.64
CA ASP A 59 5.20 -5.05 2.49
C ASP A 59 6.44 -4.15 2.25
N LEU A 60 6.30 -2.82 2.39
CA LEU A 60 7.41 -1.88 2.28
C LEU A 60 8.48 -2.07 3.36
N ARG A 61 8.09 -2.41 4.59
CA ARG A 61 9.06 -2.72 5.66
C ARG A 61 9.85 -3.98 5.37
N VAL A 62 9.19 -5.02 4.84
CA VAL A 62 9.87 -6.25 4.41
C VAL A 62 10.89 -5.94 3.32
N LEU A 63 10.51 -5.11 2.35
CA LEU A 63 11.42 -4.70 1.27
C LEU A 63 12.63 -3.90 1.80
N ASP A 64 12.42 -2.99 2.76
CA ASP A 64 13.49 -2.23 3.40
C ASP A 64 14.48 -3.15 4.15
N ASP A 65 13.98 -4.10 4.93
CA ASP A 65 14.81 -5.09 5.64
C ASP A 65 15.69 -5.90 4.68
N ARG A 66 15.13 -6.28 3.53
CA ARG A 66 15.86 -7.02 2.48
C ARG A 66 16.89 -6.15 1.77
N LEU A 67 16.57 -4.90 1.46
CA LEU A 67 17.54 -3.95 0.90
C LEU A 67 18.70 -3.72 1.85
N ALA A 68 18.42 -3.54 3.14
CA ALA A 68 19.45 -3.41 4.17
C ALA A 68 20.31 -4.67 4.27
N HIS A 69 19.71 -5.86 4.19
CA HIS A 69 20.45 -7.12 4.17
C HIS A 69 21.34 -7.24 2.92
N MET A 70 20.81 -6.98 1.73
CA MET A 70 21.59 -6.98 0.48
C MET A 70 22.74 -5.96 0.52
N GLY A 71 22.51 -4.77 1.07
CA GLY A 71 23.55 -3.76 1.25
C GLY A 71 24.72 -4.25 2.11
N ARG A 72 24.43 -4.99 3.19
CA ARG A 72 25.47 -5.61 4.02
C ARG A 72 26.22 -6.71 3.28
N GLU A 73 25.50 -7.58 2.58
CA GLU A 73 26.12 -8.65 1.78
C GLU A 73 27.02 -8.08 0.68
N PHE A 74 26.59 -7.04 -0.03
CA PHE A 74 27.43 -6.37 -1.01
C PHE A 74 28.68 -5.74 -0.38
N ALA A 75 28.56 -5.09 0.78
CA ALA A 75 29.72 -4.56 1.49
C ALA A 75 30.72 -5.66 1.86
N ASN A 76 30.23 -6.80 2.36
CA ASN A 76 31.05 -7.97 2.67
C ASN A 76 31.73 -8.53 1.41
N GLN A 77 30.99 -8.70 0.31
CA GLN A 77 31.52 -9.20 -0.95
C GLN A 77 32.59 -8.26 -1.55
N ILE A 78 32.38 -6.95 -1.47
CA ILE A 78 33.39 -5.95 -1.89
C ILE A 78 34.63 -6.05 -1.01
N HIS A 79 34.48 -6.26 0.30
CA HIS A 79 35.61 -6.43 1.21
C HIS A 79 36.40 -7.72 0.93
N GLU A 80 35.70 -8.83 0.67
CA GLU A 80 36.32 -10.10 0.24
C GLU A 80 37.08 -9.93 -1.08
N LEU A 81 36.49 -9.24 -2.06
CA LEU A 81 37.13 -8.96 -3.34
C LEU A 81 38.39 -8.10 -3.16
N ALA A 82 38.31 -7.03 -2.36
CA ALA A 82 39.45 -6.16 -2.07
C ALA A 82 40.59 -6.96 -1.41
N THR A 83 40.26 -7.79 -0.42
CA THR A 83 41.24 -8.68 0.23
C THR A 83 41.85 -9.68 -0.76
N GLY A 84 41.05 -10.22 -1.67
CA GLY A 84 41.52 -11.10 -2.74
C GLY A 84 42.51 -10.40 -3.67
N ILE A 85 42.23 -9.16 -4.06
CA ILE A 85 43.12 -8.32 -4.89
C ILE A 85 44.43 -8.01 -4.15
N ASP A 86 44.37 -7.62 -2.88
CA ASP A 86 45.56 -7.37 -2.06
C ASP A 86 46.44 -8.64 -1.92
N GLY A 87 45.80 -9.80 -1.82
CA GLY A 87 46.49 -11.10 -1.82
C GLY A 87 47.18 -11.42 -3.15
N LEU A 88 46.52 -11.11 -4.27
CA LEU A 88 47.09 -11.24 -5.62
C LEU A 88 48.30 -10.33 -5.82
N GLU A 89 48.23 -9.07 -5.39
CA GLU A 89 49.32 -8.10 -5.51
C GLU A 89 50.58 -8.56 -4.74
N LYS A 90 50.40 -9.15 -3.55
CA LYS A 90 51.49 -9.76 -2.77
C LYS A 90 52.13 -10.98 -3.44
N HIS A 91 51.43 -11.63 -4.37
CA HIS A 91 51.91 -12.78 -5.14
C HIS A 91 52.23 -12.45 -6.61
N ALA A 92 52.22 -11.16 -6.98
CA ALA A 92 52.46 -10.71 -8.35
C ALA A 92 53.88 -11.03 -8.86
N ASP A 93 54.85 -11.23 -7.97
CA ASP A 93 56.19 -11.73 -8.32
C ASP A 93 56.20 -13.24 -8.69
N SER A 94 55.07 -13.95 -8.49
CA SER A 94 54.92 -15.39 -8.71
C SER A 94 53.53 -15.73 -9.28
N VAL A 95 53.16 -15.19 -10.46
CA VAL A 95 51.86 -15.50 -11.09
C VAL A 95 51.77 -17.00 -11.40
N SER A 96 51.07 -17.74 -10.53
CA SER A 96 50.75 -19.15 -10.70
C SER A 96 49.30 -19.30 -11.21
N ALA A 97 49.03 -20.37 -11.95
CA ALA A 97 47.69 -20.69 -12.45
C ALA A 97 46.61 -20.79 -11.33
N GLU A 98 47.04 -20.96 -10.08
CA GLU A 98 46.17 -21.08 -8.91
C GLU A 98 45.45 -19.77 -8.58
N THR A 99 46.13 -18.63 -8.68
CA THR A 99 45.52 -17.33 -8.36
C THR A 99 44.49 -16.90 -9.41
N VAL A 100 44.69 -17.28 -10.67
CA VAL A 100 43.70 -17.10 -11.74
C VAL A 100 42.47 -17.98 -11.53
N ALA A 101 42.67 -19.23 -11.08
CA ALA A 101 41.56 -20.14 -10.76
C ALA A 101 40.71 -19.63 -9.57
N GLN A 102 41.35 -19.04 -8.55
CA GLN A 102 40.64 -18.43 -7.42
C GLN A 102 39.80 -17.23 -7.84
N LEU A 103 40.32 -16.34 -8.71
CA LEU A 103 39.54 -15.22 -9.26
C LEU A 103 38.31 -15.71 -10.03
N HIS A 104 38.46 -16.72 -10.87
CA HIS A 104 37.34 -17.30 -11.61
C HIS A 104 36.29 -17.92 -10.68
N ALA A 105 36.71 -18.58 -9.59
CA ALA A 105 35.80 -19.14 -8.60
C ALA A 105 34.99 -18.06 -7.87
N VAL A 106 35.66 -16.96 -7.47
CA VAL A 106 34.99 -15.81 -6.83
C VAL A 106 34.03 -15.13 -7.81
N GLN A 107 34.42 -14.92 -9.07
CA GLN A 107 33.54 -14.35 -10.10
C GLN A 107 32.33 -15.24 -10.39
N ALA A 108 32.51 -16.55 -10.49
CA ALA A 108 31.42 -17.50 -10.73
C ALA A 108 30.42 -17.49 -9.56
N ARG A 109 30.93 -17.45 -8.31
CA ARG A 109 30.09 -17.31 -7.12
C ARG A 109 29.32 -15.99 -7.12
N LEU A 110 29.99 -14.87 -7.44
CA LEU A 110 29.34 -13.56 -7.52
C LEU A 110 28.23 -13.53 -8.58
N ALA A 111 28.48 -14.07 -9.76
CA ALA A 111 27.49 -14.14 -10.84
C ALA A 111 26.28 -15.00 -10.46
N ALA A 112 26.50 -16.13 -9.80
CA ALA A 112 25.40 -16.99 -9.31
C ALA A 112 24.55 -16.27 -8.25
N GLU A 113 25.20 -15.53 -7.34
CA GLU A 113 24.50 -14.76 -6.32
C GLU A 113 23.68 -13.61 -6.95
N GLN A 114 24.24 -12.91 -7.95
CA GLN A 114 23.53 -11.86 -8.69
C GLN A 114 22.23 -12.38 -9.35
N VAL A 115 22.28 -13.53 -10.01
CA VAL A 115 21.10 -14.16 -10.63
C VAL A 115 20.04 -14.51 -9.59
N ARG A 116 20.47 -15.08 -8.45
CA ARG A 116 19.57 -15.45 -7.36
C ARG A 116 18.84 -14.24 -6.77
N TYR A 117 19.54 -13.12 -6.59
CA TYR A 117 18.93 -11.89 -6.08
C TYR A 117 18.02 -11.21 -7.10
N GLU A 118 18.39 -11.20 -8.39
CA GLU A 118 17.52 -10.65 -9.43
C GLU A 118 16.18 -11.39 -9.51
N ILE A 119 16.19 -12.72 -9.37
CA ILE A 119 14.97 -13.54 -9.32
C ILE A 119 14.11 -13.13 -8.12
N ALA A 120 14.72 -12.99 -6.94
CA ALA A 120 14.01 -12.63 -5.73
C ALA A 120 13.38 -11.22 -5.83
N PHE A 121 14.13 -10.25 -6.37
CA PHE A 121 13.62 -8.90 -6.59
C PHE A 121 12.44 -8.87 -7.57
N ARG A 122 12.51 -9.64 -8.66
CA ARG A 122 11.40 -9.77 -9.62
C ARG A 122 10.15 -10.40 -9.00
N GLN A 123 10.32 -11.35 -8.07
CA GLN A 123 9.20 -11.96 -7.34
C GLN A 123 8.52 -10.95 -6.42
N ASP A 124 9.28 -10.15 -5.68
CA ASP A 124 8.74 -9.12 -4.79
C ASP A 124 7.94 -8.05 -5.57
N LEU A 125 8.49 -7.60 -6.71
CA LEU A 125 7.79 -6.66 -7.58
C LEU A 125 6.47 -7.24 -8.09
N ALA A 126 6.43 -8.53 -8.41
CA ALA A 126 5.20 -9.20 -8.83
C ALA A 126 4.18 -9.27 -7.69
N GLU A 127 4.62 -9.55 -6.47
CA GLU A 127 3.74 -9.61 -5.30
C GLU A 127 3.14 -8.23 -4.95
N ILE A 128 3.96 -7.17 -5.00
CA ILE A 128 3.50 -5.79 -4.81
C ILE A 128 2.48 -5.40 -5.90
N ALA A 129 2.76 -5.72 -7.16
CA ALA A 129 1.86 -5.42 -8.28
C ALA A 129 0.51 -6.14 -8.13
N ASP A 130 0.53 -7.41 -7.70
CA ASP A 130 -0.69 -8.19 -7.43
C ASP A 130 -1.50 -7.61 -6.26
N ASN A 131 -0.83 -7.19 -5.18
CA ASN A 131 -1.48 -6.56 -4.03
C ASN A 131 -2.14 -5.23 -4.41
N LEU A 132 -1.47 -4.40 -5.22
CA LEU A 132 -2.03 -3.16 -5.76
C LEU A 132 -3.23 -3.41 -6.69
N ARG A 133 -3.18 -4.47 -7.51
CA ARG A 133 -4.27 -4.83 -8.42
C ARG A 133 -5.51 -5.32 -7.67
N ARG A 134 -5.34 -6.07 -6.59
CA ARG A 134 -6.45 -6.60 -5.77
C ARG A 134 -7.07 -5.56 -4.83
N SER A 135 -6.34 -4.47 -4.55
CA SER A 135 -6.81 -3.37 -3.71
C SER A 135 -7.68 -2.34 -4.46
N ARG A 136 -7.79 -2.45 -5.80
CA ARG A 136 -8.65 -1.62 -6.66
C ARG A 136 -9.92 -2.36 -7.02
#